data_AF-A0A0S6VSQ6-F1
#
_entry.id   AF-A0A0S6VSQ6-F1
#
_cell.length_a   1.000
_cell.length_b   1.000
_cell.length_c   1.000
_cell.angle_alpha   90.00
_cell.angle_beta   90.00
_cell.angle_gamma   90.00
#
_symmetry.space_group_name_H-M   'P 1'
#
loop_
_entity.id
_entity.type
_entity.pdbx_description
1 polymer ?
#
loop_
_entity_poly.entity_id
_entity_poly.type
_entity_poly.pdbx_seq_one_letter_code
_entity_poly.pdbx_strand_id
1 'polypeptide(L)'
;MKKLCSLLAISMTVLMGFSAAAFGQSTTNTSDIIENMRVIKIESVEVQPLQESAVHYLNVIVELKNENDKDIKLTDSEFEFFIHDKERGPKDVGLASCILNLEPNDKKENFICDGKKQEIMLPSQQSVRVLFAVEMGRKRPVLETVIDILNFIGKPIEGRSFLIKGRFDLGIKSSRGWSYGEAVRVEWGFCPDIQNELPLHECLVE
;
A
#
# COMPACT_ATOMS: atom_id res chain seq x y z
N MET A 1 82.88 -3.53 16.71
CA MET A 1 82.21 -3.08 15.47
C MET A 1 80.76 -2.75 15.79
N LYS A 2 80.27 -1.60 15.30
CA LYS A 2 78.91 -1.22 14.85
C LYS A 2 77.72 -2.04 15.39
N LYS A 3 76.54 -1.54 15.79
CA LYS A 3 75.81 -0.26 15.84
C LYS A 3 74.50 -0.63 16.58
N LEU A 4 73.99 0.17 17.53
CA LEU A 4 72.82 1.06 17.35
C LEU A 4 71.61 0.47 16.60
N CYS A 5 70.48 0.30 17.30
CA CYS A 5 69.23 1.07 17.14
C CYS A 5 68.14 0.45 18.07
N SER A 6 67.69 1.04 19.18
CA SER A 6 66.83 2.24 19.34
C SER A 6 65.48 2.17 18.63
N LEU A 7 64.40 2.15 19.42
CA LEU A 7 63.18 2.99 19.40
C LEU A 7 61.95 2.14 19.82
N LEU A 8 61.39 2.34 21.01
CA LEU A 8 60.51 3.43 21.48
C LEU A 8 59.03 3.12 21.26
N ALA A 9 58.32 3.13 22.39
CA ALA A 9 56.91 2.89 22.61
C ALA A 9 56.03 4.12 22.29
N ILE A 10 54.78 3.89 21.89
CA ILE A 10 53.60 4.78 22.07
C ILE A 10 52.36 3.83 22.08
N SER A 11 51.77 3.46 23.23
CA SER A 11 50.72 4.15 24.00
C SER A 11 49.49 4.58 23.19
N MET A 12 48.36 3.85 23.27
CA MET A 12 47.06 4.52 23.41
C MET A 12 45.98 3.60 24.00
N THR A 13 45.60 3.91 25.23
CA THR A 13 44.41 3.45 25.93
C THR A 13 43.17 4.15 25.34
N VAL A 14 42.09 3.42 25.10
CA VAL A 14 40.71 3.96 25.05
C VAL A 14 39.85 2.93 25.82
N LEU A 15 39.67 3.10 27.13
CA LEU A 15 38.52 3.74 27.77
C LEU A 15 37.15 3.30 27.25
N MET A 16 36.50 2.47 28.06
CA MET A 16 35.08 2.48 28.45
C MET A 16 34.03 2.94 27.43
N GLY A 17 33.11 2.03 27.13
CA GLY A 17 31.80 2.38 26.57
C GLY A 17 30.81 1.25 26.77
N PHE A 18 29.99 1.37 27.79
CA PHE A 18 28.74 0.63 27.94
C PHE A 18 27.95 0.65 26.62
N SER A 19 27.44 -0.52 26.22
CA SER A 19 26.09 -0.69 25.66
C SER A 19 25.64 -2.13 25.85
N ALA A 20 25.21 -2.45 27.08
CA ALA A 20 24.10 -3.38 27.24
C ALA A 20 22.81 -2.62 26.85
N ALA A 21 21.85 -3.33 26.23
CA ALA A 21 20.55 -2.85 25.75
C ALA A 21 20.62 -1.98 24.48
N ALA A 22 19.78 -2.13 23.44
CA ALA A 22 18.49 -2.80 23.32
C ALA A 22 18.28 -3.23 21.85
N PHE A 23 18.50 -4.52 21.54
CA PHE A 23 17.86 -5.15 20.39
C PHE A 23 16.70 -5.99 20.93
N GLY A 24 15.56 -5.34 21.13
CA GLY A 24 14.38 -6.02 21.67
C GLY A 24 13.44 -5.07 22.36
N GLN A 25 12.85 -4.12 21.62
CA GLN A 25 11.64 -3.35 21.99
C GLN A 25 11.26 -2.44 20.81
N SER A 26 10.86 -3.03 19.68
CA SER A 26 10.21 -2.25 18.60
C SER A 26 9.11 -3.03 17.88
N THR A 27 8.93 -4.32 18.14
CA THR A 27 7.91 -5.11 17.46
C THR A 27 6.50 -4.84 17.99
N THR A 28 6.34 -4.46 19.27
CA THR A 28 5.01 -4.18 19.85
C THR A 28 4.42 -2.88 19.32
N ASN A 29 5.18 -1.77 19.35
CA ASN A 29 4.66 -0.47 18.90
C ASN A 29 4.34 -0.43 17.41
N THR A 30 5.15 -1.07 16.57
CA THR A 30 4.90 -1.07 15.13
C THR A 30 3.67 -1.93 14.78
N SER A 31 3.50 -3.09 15.42
CA SER A 31 2.32 -3.94 15.22
C SER A 31 1.02 -3.23 15.61
N ASP A 32 0.98 -2.65 16.81
CA ASP A 32 -0.21 -1.93 17.29
C ASP A 32 -0.58 -0.75 16.38
N ILE A 33 0.43 -0.06 15.82
CA ILE A 33 0.21 1.06 14.90
C ILE A 33 -0.39 0.60 13.57
N ILE A 34 0.08 -0.54 13.05
CA ILE A 34 -0.43 -1.14 11.81
C ILE A 34 -1.89 -1.57 11.98
N GLU A 35 -2.23 -2.18 13.11
CA GLU A 35 -3.60 -2.64 13.40
C GLU A 35 -4.63 -1.48 13.42
N ASN A 36 -4.17 -0.27 13.69
CA ASN A 36 -4.98 0.95 13.69
C ASN A 36 -5.00 1.68 12.33
N MET A 37 -4.44 1.08 11.28
CA MET A 37 -4.60 1.54 9.91
C MET A 37 -5.64 0.70 9.17
N ARG A 38 -6.65 1.35 8.58
CA ARG A 38 -7.79 0.66 7.95
C ARG A 38 -8.11 1.18 6.56
N VAL A 39 -8.55 0.28 5.68
CA VAL A 39 -9.31 0.64 4.48
C VAL A 39 -10.76 0.84 4.89
N ILE A 40 -11.31 2.04 4.72
CA ILE A 40 -12.71 2.32 5.06
C ILE A 40 -13.63 1.96 3.88
N LYS A 41 -13.27 2.40 2.67
CA LYS A 41 -14.09 2.21 1.48
C LYS A 41 -13.25 2.20 0.21
N ILE A 42 -13.76 1.51 -0.80
CA ILE A 42 -13.38 1.71 -2.20
C ILE A 42 -14.40 2.68 -2.78
N GLU A 43 -13.95 3.86 -3.18
CA GLU A 43 -14.83 4.93 -3.64
C GLU A 43 -15.20 4.79 -5.11
N SER A 44 -14.24 4.40 -5.95
CA SER A 44 -14.47 4.17 -7.37
C SER A 44 -13.51 3.14 -7.93
N VAL A 45 -13.96 2.48 -8.99
CA VAL A 45 -13.19 1.55 -9.81
C VAL A 45 -13.46 1.92 -11.27
N GLU A 46 -12.43 2.34 -11.99
CA GLU A 46 -12.55 2.77 -13.38
C GLU A 46 -11.49 2.09 -14.25
N VAL A 47 -11.89 1.60 -15.43
CA VAL A 47 -10.95 1.03 -16.40
C VAL A 47 -10.59 2.10 -17.42
N GLN A 48 -9.33 2.52 -17.44
CA GLN A 48 -8.84 3.49 -18.41
C GLN A 48 -7.84 2.85 -19.38
N PRO A 49 -8.04 2.98 -20.70
CA PRO A 49 -6.99 2.72 -21.66
C PRO A 49 -5.99 3.90 -21.59
N LEU A 50 -4.70 3.63 -21.41
CA LEU A 50 -3.72 4.69 -21.60
C LEU A 50 -3.67 4.99 -23.10
N GLN A 51 -4.08 6.19 -23.51
CA GLN A 51 -4.01 6.58 -24.92
C GLN A 51 -2.56 6.37 -25.39
N GLU A 52 -2.39 5.62 -26.48
CA GLU A 52 -1.13 5.13 -27.09
C GLU A 52 -0.52 3.81 -26.53
N SER A 53 -1.00 3.27 -25.40
CA SER A 53 -0.54 1.96 -24.89
C SER A 53 -1.55 0.84 -25.13
N ALA A 54 -1.06 -0.39 -25.35
CA ALA A 54 -1.90 -1.59 -25.35
C ALA A 54 -2.32 -2.03 -23.93
N VAL A 55 -1.77 -1.37 -22.90
CA VAL A 55 -1.95 -1.68 -21.49
C VAL A 55 -3.13 -0.89 -20.93
N HIS A 56 -4.03 -1.58 -20.23
CA HIS A 56 -5.15 -0.95 -19.53
C HIS A 56 -4.88 -0.94 -18.04
N TYR A 57 -5.37 0.10 -17.38
CA TYR A 57 -5.26 0.26 -15.94
C TYR A 57 -6.64 0.22 -15.29
N LEU A 58 -6.69 -0.41 -14.12
CA LEU A 58 -7.79 -0.30 -13.19
C LEU A 58 -7.43 0.77 -12.16
N ASN A 59 -8.09 1.91 -12.24
CA ASN A 59 -7.98 2.98 -11.27
C ASN A 59 -8.89 2.67 -10.09
N VAL A 60 -8.32 2.45 -8.92
CA VAL A 60 -9.04 2.16 -7.67
C VAL A 60 -8.77 3.30 -6.70
N ILE A 61 -9.81 4.04 -6.32
CA ILE A 61 -9.70 5.07 -5.28
C ILE A 61 -10.11 4.44 -3.94
N VAL A 62 -9.19 4.46 -2.98
CA VAL A 62 -9.38 3.87 -1.65
C VAL A 62 -9.26 4.94 -0.59
N GLU A 63 -10.16 4.92 0.39
CA GLU A 63 -10.04 5.75 1.59
C GLU A 63 -9.31 4.98 2.68
N LEU A 64 -8.12 5.46 3.06
CA LEU A 64 -7.32 4.92 4.15
C LEU A 64 -7.49 5.78 5.40
N LYS A 65 -7.83 5.16 6.53
CA LYS A 65 -7.92 5.81 7.84
C LYS A 65 -6.69 5.51 8.68
N ASN A 66 -6.18 6.55 9.32
CA ASN A 66 -5.25 6.40 10.42
C ASN A 66 -5.97 6.63 11.75
N GLU A 67 -6.19 5.56 12.51
CA GLU A 67 -6.80 5.62 13.85
C GLU A 67 -5.75 5.76 14.96
N ASN A 68 -4.48 5.94 14.61
CA ASN A 68 -3.43 6.25 15.57
C ASN A 68 -3.44 7.73 15.97
N ASP A 69 -2.85 8.02 17.12
CA ASP A 69 -2.66 9.37 17.63
C ASP A 69 -1.48 10.12 16.96
N LYS A 70 -0.77 9.46 16.04
CA LYS A 70 0.42 9.98 15.35
C LYS A 70 0.25 9.97 13.84
N ASP A 71 0.87 10.94 13.19
CA ASP A 71 1.00 10.93 11.73
C ASP A 71 1.85 9.74 11.29
N ILE A 72 1.39 9.08 10.24
CA ILE A 72 2.05 7.95 9.61
C ILE A 72 2.44 8.34 8.19
N LYS A 73 3.53 7.75 7.71
CA LYS A 73 4.01 7.85 6.35
C LYS A 73 4.28 6.44 5.82
N LEU A 74 3.78 6.12 4.65
CA LEU A 74 4.16 4.90 3.93
C LEU A 74 5.13 5.29 2.81
N THR A 75 6.30 4.66 2.78
CA THR A 75 7.29 4.83 1.72
C THR A 75 7.57 3.50 1.05
N ASP A 76 8.25 3.55 -0.11
CA ASP A 76 8.68 2.36 -0.85
C ASP A 76 7.56 1.34 -1.09
N SER A 77 6.35 1.84 -1.27
CA SER A 77 5.16 1.02 -1.21
C SER A 77 4.96 0.20 -2.48
N GLU A 78 4.38 -0.98 -2.27
CA GLU A 78 3.99 -1.96 -3.28
C GLU A 78 2.64 -2.53 -2.86
N PHE A 79 1.67 -2.55 -3.77
CA PHE A 79 0.33 -3.03 -3.48
C PHE A 79 -0.15 -4.00 -4.54
N GLU A 80 -0.61 -5.17 -4.10
CA GLU A 80 -1.19 -6.21 -4.95
C GLU A 80 -2.69 -6.29 -4.69
N PHE A 81 -3.46 -6.53 -5.75
CA PHE A 81 -4.91 -6.55 -5.72
C PHE A 81 -5.44 -7.93 -6.12
N PHE A 82 -6.40 -8.44 -5.37
CA PHE A 82 -7.01 -9.74 -5.62
C PHE A 82 -8.52 -9.71 -5.44
N ILE A 83 -9.21 -10.55 -6.21
CA ILE A 83 -10.59 -10.95 -5.90
C ILE A 83 -10.52 -12.31 -5.25
N HIS A 84 -10.91 -12.40 -3.99
CA HIS A 84 -11.00 -13.66 -3.28
C HIS A 84 -12.41 -14.23 -3.39
N ASP A 85 -12.49 -15.49 -3.80
CA ASP A 85 -13.69 -16.31 -3.70
C ASP A 85 -13.35 -17.53 -2.82
N LYS A 86 -14.09 -17.73 -1.74
CA LYS A 86 -13.88 -18.83 -0.79
C LYS A 86 -13.81 -20.22 -1.45
N GLU A 87 -14.51 -20.43 -2.56
CA GLU A 87 -14.51 -21.72 -3.27
C GLU A 87 -13.33 -21.86 -4.24
N ARG A 88 -12.83 -20.75 -4.79
CA ARG A 88 -11.85 -20.75 -5.90
C ARG A 88 -10.48 -20.21 -5.51
N GLY A 89 -10.33 -19.66 -4.31
CA GLY A 89 -9.13 -18.98 -3.84
C GLY A 89 -9.00 -17.55 -4.38
N PRO A 90 -7.88 -16.86 -4.05
CA PRO A 90 -7.60 -15.53 -4.58
C PRO A 90 -7.25 -15.59 -6.07
N LYS A 91 -7.90 -14.74 -6.86
CA LYS A 91 -7.54 -14.47 -8.26
C LYS A 91 -6.86 -13.11 -8.33
N ASP A 92 -5.69 -13.07 -8.96
CA ASP A 92 -4.91 -11.85 -9.17
C ASP A 92 -5.65 -10.87 -10.10
N VAL A 93 -5.72 -9.62 -9.67
CA VAL A 93 -6.21 -8.48 -10.46
C VAL A 93 -5.02 -7.74 -11.09
N GLY A 94 -3.92 -7.65 -10.35
CA GLY A 94 -2.68 -7.02 -10.78
C GLY A 94 -1.94 -6.29 -9.66
N LEU A 95 -0.77 -5.77 -10.03
CA LEU A 95 0.10 -4.95 -9.19
C LEU A 95 -0.17 -3.46 -9.43
N ALA A 96 -0.23 -2.66 -8.37
CA ALA A 96 -0.27 -1.21 -8.48
C ALA A 96 1.05 -0.68 -9.05
N SER A 97 0.99 -0.07 -10.23
CA SER A 97 2.13 0.56 -10.89
C SER A 97 2.32 2.01 -10.49
N CYS A 98 1.25 2.69 -10.04
CA CYS A 98 1.32 4.03 -9.48
C CYS A 98 0.32 4.22 -8.33
N ILE A 99 0.74 5.04 -7.37
CA ILE A 99 0.04 5.28 -6.12
C ILE A 99 0.12 6.78 -5.84
N LEU A 100 -1.03 7.44 -5.65
CA LEU A 100 -1.09 8.88 -5.43
C LEU A 100 -2.00 9.23 -4.25
N ASN A 101 -1.57 10.19 -3.42
CA ASN A 101 -2.49 10.88 -2.51
C ASN A 101 -3.35 11.85 -3.31
N LEU A 102 -4.66 11.78 -3.14
CA LEU A 102 -5.59 12.71 -3.75
C LEU A 102 -5.95 13.81 -2.75
N GLU A 103 -5.97 15.05 -3.23
CA GLU A 103 -6.54 16.15 -2.47
C GLU A 103 -8.07 15.97 -2.32
N PRO A 104 -8.71 16.55 -1.28
CA PRO A 104 -10.13 16.35 -1.00
C PRO A 104 -11.08 16.66 -2.17
N ASN A 105 -10.65 17.51 -3.12
CA ASN A 105 -11.42 17.93 -4.28
C ASN A 105 -10.88 17.40 -5.61
N ASP A 106 -9.85 16.56 -5.60
CA ASP A 106 -9.32 15.98 -6.82
C ASP A 106 -10.27 14.89 -7.34
N LYS A 107 -10.89 15.20 -8.48
CA LYS A 107 -11.52 14.26 -9.40
C LYS A 107 -10.60 14.15 -10.60
N LYS A 108 -9.53 13.34 -10.50
CA LYS A 108 -8.62 13.17 -11.63
C LYS A 108 -9.30 12.31 -12.70
N GLU A 109 -9.99 12.98 -13.63
CA GLU A 109 -10.60 12.35 -14.80
C GLU A 109 -9.55 11.90 -15.83
N ASN A 110 -8.35 12.51 -15.81
CA ASN A 110 -7.24 12.17 -16.70
C ASN A 110 -5.94 11.98 -15.89
N PHE A 111 -5.79 10.79 -15.33
CA PHE A 111 -4.56 10.41 -14.63
C PHE A 111 -3.55 9.78 -15.60
N ILE A 112 -2.31 10.28 -15.60
CA ILE A 112 -1.19 9.67 -16.32
C ILE A 112 -0.25 9.07 -15.28
N CYS A 113 -0.09 7.75 -15.33
CA CYS A 113 0.89 7.01 -14.54
C CYS A 113 2.30 7.37 -14.99
N ASP A 114 3.01 8.20 -14.22
CA ASP A 114 4.41 8.59 -14.49
C ASP A 114 5.43 7.58 -13.91
N GLY A 115 4.94 6.49 -13.29
CA GLY A 115 5.74 5.43 -12.70
C GLY A 115 6.48 5.83 -11.43
N LYS A 116 6.22 7.02 -10.86
CA LYS A 116 6.86 7.42 -9.59
C LYS A 116 6.07 6.88 -8.42
N LYS A 117 6.75 6.17 -7.53
CA LYS A 117 6.25 5.81 -6.21
C LYS A 117 6.16 7.09 -5.38
N GLN A 118 4.95 7.47 -4.94
CA GLN A 118 4.77 8.58 -4.02
C GLN A 118 4.68 8.09 -2.58
N GLU A 119 5.10 8.94 -1.65
CA GLU A 119 4.89 8.72 -0.22
C GLU A 119 3.40 8.92 0.11
N ILE A 120 2.81 7.96 0.85
CA ILE A 120 1.44 8.10 1.35
C ILE A 120 1.51 8.75 2.73
N MET A 121 0.89 9.92 2.87
CA MET A 121 0.83 10.65 4.13
C MET A 121 -0.52 10.39 4.80
N LEU A 122 -0.48 9.93 6.04
CA LEU A 122 -1.65 9.55 6.82
C LEU A 122 -1.68 10.37 8.12
N PRO A 123 -2.30 11.56 8.11
CA PRO A 123 -2.40 12.39 9.31
C PRO A 123 -3.16 11.66 10.44
N SER A 124 -2.77 11.94 11.69
CA SER A 124 -3.42 11.38 12.88
C SER A 124 -4.93 11.59 12.88
N GLN A 125 -5.70 10.53 13.15
CA GLN A 125 -7.17 10.54 13.23
C GLN A 125 -7.90 11.00 11.95
N GLN A 126 -7.24 10.95 10.79
CA GLN A 126 -7.81 11.40 9.53
C GLN A 126 -7.87 10.28 8.49
N SER A 127 -8.78 10.48 7.53
CA SER A 127 -8.86 9.69 6.31
C SER A 127 -8.15 10.41 5.17
N VAL A 128 -7.48 9.65 4.31
CA VAL A 128 -6.94 10.16 3.04
C VAL A 128 -7.40 9.28 1.89
N ARG A 129 -7.59 9.90 0.72
CA ARG A 129 -7.94 9.20 -0.52
C ARG A 129 -6.65 8.88 -1.26
N VAL A 130 -6.49 7.62 -1.63
CA VAL A 130 -5.33 7.13 -2.39
C VAL A 130 -5.82 6.52 -3.69
N LEU A 131 -5.28 7.00 -4.81
CA LEU A 131 -5.50 6.40 -6.13
C LEU A 131 -4.43 5.34 -6.37
N PHE A 132 -4.88 4.12 -6.65
CA PHE A 132 -4.06 3.03 -7.15
C PHE A 132 -4.35 2.83 -8.64
N ALA A 133 -3.34 2.93 -9.48
CA ALA A 133 -3.43 2.49 -10.87
C ALA A 133 -2.86 1.08 -10.96
N VAL A 134 -3.74 0.10 -11.13
CA VAL A 134 -3.40 -1.33 -11.17
C VAL A 134 -3.29 -1.77 -12.62
N GLU A 135 -2.13 -2.31 -13.00
CA GLU A 135 -1.91 -2.77 -14.37
C GLU A 135 -2.69 -4.07 -14.63
N MET A 136 -3.64 -4.06 -15.56
CA MET A 136 -4.41 -5.24 -15.96
C MET A 136 -3.85 -5.93 -17.22
N GLY A 137 -2.82 -5.35 -17.83
CA GLY A 137 -2.23 -5.85 -19.07
C GLY A 137 -3.07 -5.54 -20.32
N ARG A 138 -3.08 -6.47 -21.28
CA ARG A 138 -3.65 -6.27 -22.62
C ARG A 138 -5.14 -6.67 -22.69
N LYS A 139 -5.83 -6.24 -23.76
CA LYS A 139 -7.30 -6.34 -23.94
C LYS A 139 -7.99 -7.63 -23.44
N ARG A 140 -7.45 -8.82 -23.69
CA ARG A 140 -8.12 -10.08 -23.32
C ARG A 140 -8.09 -10.37 -21.81
N PRO A 141 -6.91 -10.40 -21.13
CA PRO A 141 -6.84 -10.42 -19.68
C PRO A 141 -7.70 -9.34 -19.00
N VAL A 142 -7.71 -8.12 -19.56
CA VAL A 142 -8.52 -7.01 -19.05
C VAL A 142 -10.01 -7.35 -19.02
N LEU A 143 -10.56 -7.89 -20.12
CA LEU A 143 -11.97 -8.27 -20.18
C LEU A 143 -12.33 -9.32 -19.12
N GLU A 144 -11.47 -10.32 -18.94
CA GLU A 144 -11.68 -11.37 -17.94
C GLU A 144 -11.68 -10.78 -16.51
N THR A 145 -10.71 -9.92 -16.20
CA THR A 145 -10.65 -9.21 -14.90
C THR A 145 -11.87 -8.33 -14.67
N VAL A 146 -12.33 -7.59 -15.67
CA VAL A 146 -13.53 -6.75 -15.55
C VAL A 146 -14.78 -7.60 -15.32
N ILE A 147 -14.93 -8.71 -16.03
CA ILE A 147 -16.03 -9.65 -15.81
C ILE A 147 -16.01 -10.17 -14.37
N ASP A 148 -14.84 -10.50 -13.82
CA ASP A 148 -14.72 -10.96 -12.44
C ASP A 148 -15.08 -9.87 -11.43
N ILE A 149 -14.63 -8.63 -11.65
CA ILE A 149 -15.01 -7.47 -10.81
C ILE A 149 -16.52 -7.25 -10.85
N LEU A 150 -17.13 -7.27 -12.04
CA LEU A 150 -18.58 -7.11 -12.19
C LEU A 150 -19.35 -8.26 -11.52
N ASN A 151 -18.85 -9.49 -11.64
CA ASN A 151 -19.45 -10.64 -10.95
C ASN A 151 -19.30 -10.55 -9.43
N PHE A 152 -18.20 -9.99 -8.94
CA PHE A 152 -17.98 -9.71 -7.53
C PHE A 152 -18.97 -8.66 -7.01
N ILE A 153 -19.14 -7.54 -7.73
CA ILE A 153 -20.04 -6.44 -7.35
C ILE A 153 -21.52 -6.85 -7.49
N GLY A 154 -21.89 -7.51 -8.60
CA GLY A 154 -23.28 -7.81 -8.93
C GLY A 154 -23.84 -9.06 -8.23
N LYS A 155 -22.97 -9.94 -7.72
CA LYS A 155 -23.36 -11.11 -6.92
C LYS A 155 -22.49 -11.21 -5.67
N PRO A 156 -22.66 -10.29 -4.70
CA PRO A 156 -21.96 -10.35 -3.43
C PRO A 156 -22.50 -11.54 -2.64
N ILE A 157 -21.84 -12.69 -2.77
CA ILE A 157 -22.10 -13.88 -1.96
C ILE A 157 -21.19 -13.81 -0.74
N GLU A 158 -21.70 -14.22 0.42
CA GLU A 158 -20.92 -14.36 1.64
C GLU A 158 -19.64 -15.19 1.37
N GLY A 159 -18.48 -14.64 1.73
CA GLY A 159 -17.17 -15.27 1.47
C GLY A 159 -16.46 -14.80 0.20
N ARG A 160 -16.94 -13.75 -0.47
CA ARG A 160 -16.16 -12.99 -1.46
C ARG A 160 -15.62 -11.70 -0.88
N SER A 161 -14.38 -11.35 -1.21
CA SER A 161 -13.75 -10.10 -0.77
C SER A 161 -12.76 -9.57 -1.79
N PHE A 162 -12.63 -8.25 -1.86
CA PHE A 162 -11.56 -7.60 -2.60
C PHE A 162 -10.38 -7.40 -1.66
N LEU A 163 -9.26 -8.07 -1.92
CA LEU A 163 -8.09 -8.04 -1.06
C LEU A 163 -7.05 -7.07 -1.63
N ILE A 164 -6.48 -6.26 -0.74
CA ILE A 164 -5.36 -5.37 -1.02
C ILE A 164 -4.22 -5.80 -0.11
N LYS A 165 -3.11 -6.26 -0.69
CA LYS A 165 -1.91 -6.60 0.06
C LYS A 165 -0.87 -5.51 -0.15
N GLY A 166 -0.50 -4.84 0.93
CA GLY A 166 0.52 -3.79 0.93
C GLY A 166 1.83 -4.27 1.52
N ARG A 167 2.94 -3.89 0.88
CA ARG A 167 4.28 -3.93 1.46
C ARG A 167 4.91 -2.54 1.36
N PHE A 168 5.42 -2.03 2.47
CA PHE A 168 5.96 -0.67 2.53
C PHE A 168 6.90 -0.49 3.72
N ASP A 169 7.66 0.59 3.70
CA ASP A 169 8.35 1.09 4.88
C ASP A 169 7.43 2.05 5.64
N LEU A 170 7.33 1.87 6.95
CA LEU A 170 6.40 2.59 7.82
C LEU A 170 7.15 3.66 8.62
N GLY A 171 6.93 4.92 8.26
CA GLY A 171 7.36 6.08 9.03
C GLY A 171 6.31 6.50 10.06
N ILE A 172 6.71 6.73 11.31
CA ILE A 172 5.87 7.25 12.40
C ILE A 172 6.45 8.57 12.86
N LYS A 173 5.60 9.60 12.98
CA LYS A 173 6.03 10.93 13.43
C LYS A 173 6.12 11.00 14.96
N SER A 174 7.23 11.52 15.44
CA SER A 174 7.49 11.81 16.84
C SER A 174 7.94 13.26 17.02
N SER A 175 8.08 13.70 18.27
CA SER A 175 8.67 15.01 18.59
C SER A 175 10.12 15.17 18.11
N ARG A 176 10.82 14.07 17.84
CA ARG A 176 12.22 14.05 17.35
C ARG A 176 12.34 13.91 15.83
N GLY A 177 11.21 13.82 15.11
CA GLY A 177 11.16 13.56 13.67
C GLY A 177 10.53 12.21 13.34
N TRP A 178 10.83 11.71 12.15
CA TRP A 178 10.30 10.43 11.63
C TRP A 178 11.16 9.25 12.08
N SER A 179 10.52 8.22 12.62
CA SER A 179 11.13 6.91 12.87
C SER A 179 10.57 5.90 11.88
N TYR A 180 11.42 5.05 11.30
CA TYR A 180 11.03 4.09 10.27
C TYR A 180 11.14 2.64 10.74
N GLY A 181 10.13 1.84 10.41
CA GLY A 181 10.20 0.38 10.39
C GLY A 181 10.19 -0.11 8.94
N GLU A 182 11.09 -1.02 8.60
CA GLU A 182 11.30 -1.48 7.22
C GLU A 182 10.43 -2.70 6.88
N ALA A 183 10.06 -2.81 5.60
CA ALA A 183 9.41 -3.96 4.96
C ALA A 183 8.17 -4.49 5.71
N VAL A 184 7.38 -3.58 6.28
CA VAL A 184 6.09 -3.86 6.90
C VAL A 184 5.13 -4.44 5.84
N ARG A 185 4.40 -5.48 6.23
CA ARG A 185 3.38 -6.12 5.39
C ARG A 185 2.03 -5.98 6.03
N VAL A 186 1.04 -5.57 5.24
CA VAL A 186 -0.34 -5.42 5.67
C VAL A 186 -1.25 -6.07 4.65
N GLU A 187 -2.23 -6.83 5.14
CA GLU A 187 -3.28 -7.39 4.31
C GLU A 187 -4.60 -6.75 4.74
N TRP A 188 -5.23 -6.02 3.81
CA TRP A 188 -6.56 -5.45 4.01
C TRP A 188 -7.58 -6.21 3.15
N GLY A 189 -8.65 -6.67 3.79
CA GLY A 189 -9.81 -7.20 3.09
C GLY A 189 -10.91 -6.15 3.07
N PHE A 190 -11.37 -5.78 1.87
CA PHE A 190 -12.61 -5.04 1.69
C PHE A 190 -13.73 -6.03 1.33
N CYS A 191 -14.68 -6.17 2.24
CA CYS A 191 -15.93 -6.88 2.01
C CYS A 191 -17.01 -5.82 1.84
N PRO A 192 -17.50 -5.55 0.61
CA PRO A 192 -18.62 -4.64 0.45
C PRO A 192 -19.80 -5.17 1.25
N ASP A 193 -20.44 -4.31 2.04
CA ASP A 193 -21.76 -4.62 2.58
C ASP A 193 -22.68 -4.94 1.40
N ILE A 194 -23.46 -6.01 1.52
CA ILE A 194 -24.40 -6.45 0.48
C ILE A 194 -25.33 -5.27 0.16
N GLN A 195 -25.04 -4.54 -0.92
CA GLN A 195 -26.02 -3.65 -1.51
C GLN A 195 -27.01 -4.56 -2.23
N ASN A 196 -28.27 -4.50 -1.83
CA ASN A 196 -29.36 -5.20 -2.51
C ASN A 196 -29.29 -4.87 -4.00
N GLU A 197 -28.86 -5.85 -4.78
CA GLU A 197 -28.86 -5.92 -6.24
C GLU A 197 -28.69 -4.57 -6.96
N LEU A 198 -27.48 -4.25 -7.43
CA LEU A 198 -27.34 -3.31 -8.54
C LEU A 198 -28.00 -3.96 -9.76
N PRO A 199 -29.15 -3.46 -10.27
CA PRO A 199 -29.77 -4.07 -11.44
C PRO A 199 -28.86 -3.81 -12.64
N LEU A 200 -28.15 -4.84 -13.09
CA LEU A 200 -27.33 -4.82 -14.31
C LEU A 200 -28.16 -4.64 -15.60
N HIS A 201 -29.48 -4.44 -15.48
CA HIS A 201 -30.42 -4.48 -16.60
C HIS A 201 -30.42 -3.25 -17.51
N GLU A 202 -29.69 -2.18 -17.19
CA GLU A 202 -29.70 -0.94 -18.00
C GLU A 202 -28.40 -0.63 -18.76
N CYS A 203 -27.37 -1.49 -18.69
CA CYS A 203 -26.06 -1.20 -19.32
C CYS A 203 -25.83 -1.86 -20.70
N LEU A 204 -26.85 -2.48 -21.30
CA LEU A 204 -26.81 -2.93 -22.70
C LEU A 204 -27.83 -2.11 -23.49
N VAL A 205 -27.37 -1.00 -24.06
CA VAL A 205 -28.08 -0.34 -25.17
C VAL A 205 -27.84 -1.20 -26.41
N GLU A 206 -28.92 -1.73 -26.99
CA GLU A 206 -28.92 -2.41 -28.30
C GLU A 206 -28.38 -1.51 -29.42
#